data_AF-A0A2K5IY24-F1
#
_entry.id   AF-A0A2K5IY24-F1
#
_cell.length_a   1.000
_cell.length_b   1.000
_cell.length_c   1.000
_cell.angle_alpha   90.00
_cell.angle_beta   90.00
_cell.angle_gamma   90.00
#
_symmetry.space_group_name_H-M   'P 1'
#
loop_
_entity.id
_entity.type
_entity.pdbx_description
1 polymer ?
#
loop_
_entity_poly.entity_id
_entity_poly.type
_entity_poly.pdbx_seq_one_letter_code
_entity_poly.pdbx_strand_id
1 'polypeptide(L)'
;MRGAMELEPELLLQEARENVEAAQSYRRELGHRLEGLREARRQIKESASQTRDVLKQHFNDLKGTLGKLLDERLVTLLQEVDAIEQETIKPLDDCQKLIEHGVNTAEDLVREGEIAMRGGVGEENEKLWSFTKKASHIQLDSLPEVPLLVDVPCLSAQLDDSILNIVKDHIFKHGTVASRPPVQIEELIEKPGGIIVRWCKVDDDFTAQDYRLQFRKCTSNHFEDVYVGSETEFIVLHIDPNVDYQFRVCARGDGRQEWSPWSVPQIGHSTLVPHEWTAGFEGYSLSSRRNIALRNDSESSGVLYSRAPTYFCGQTLTFAVFVNGKEMTNQLPAVTSGSTVTFDIEAVTLGTSNNNEGGHFKLRVTISSNNREVVFDWLLDQSCGSLYFGCSFFYPGWKVLVF
;
A
#
# COMPACT_ATOMS: atom_id res chain seq x y z
N MET A 1 -18.87 -19.94 -80.10
CA MET A 1 -19.29 -20.88 -79.04
C MET A 1 -18.43 -20.63 -77.79
N ARG A 2 -18.85 -21.07 -76.60
CA ARG A 2 -18.01 -20.95 -75.40
C ARG A 2 -16.85 -21.95 -75.49
N GLY A 3 -15.61 -21.48 -75.34
CA GLY A 3 -14.50 -22.35 -74.96
C GLY A 3 -14.58 -22.59 -73.46
N ALA A 4 -14.87 -23.81 -73.03
CA ALA A 4 -14.70 -24.21 -71.65
C ALA A 4 -13.21 -24.48 -71.44
N MET A 5 -12.58 -23.77 -70.51
CA MET A 5 -11.19 -24.05 -70.12
C MET A 5 -11.24 -25.12 -69.03
N GLU A 6 -11.13 -26.38 -69.43
CA GLU A 6 -11.09 -27.50 -68.50
C GLU A 6 -9.76 -27.45 -67.73
N LEU A 7 -9.83 -27.09 -66.44
CA LEU A 7 -8.71 -27.11 -65.51
C LEU A 7 -8.27 -28.55 -65.24
N GLU A 8 -6.97 -28.81 -65.28
CA GLU A 8 -6.45 -30.15 -65.04
C GLU A 8 -6.82 -30.65 -63.63
N PRO A 9 -7.27 -31.90 -63.45
CA PRO A 9 -7.71 -32.42 -62.15
C PRO A 9 -6.66 -32.33 -61.03
N GLU A 10 -5.37 -32.34 -61.38
CA GLU A 10 -4.27 -32.25 -60.40
C GLU A 10 -4.12 -30.83 -59.82
N LEU A 11 -4.32 -29.79 -60.65
CA LEU A 11 -4.36 -28.39 -60.18
C LEU A 11 -5.53 -28.16 -59.22
N LEU A 12 -6.73 -28.63 -59.59
CA LEU A 12 -7.93 -28.56 -58.75
C LEU A 12 -7.76 -29.32 -57.42
N LEU A 13 -7.03 -30.45 -57.43
CA LEU A 13 -6.75 -31.23 -56.23
C LEU A 13 -5.73 -30.55 -55.31
N GLN A 14 -4.73 -29.86 -55.87
CA GLN A 14 -3.77 -29.07 -55.09
C GLN A 14 -4.43 -27.82 -54.50
N GLU A 15 -5.21 -27.07 -55.29
CA GLU A 15 -6.01 -25.93 -54.82
C GLU A 15 -6.98 -26.35 -53.69
N ALA A 16 -7.61 -27.52 -53.81
CA ALA A 16 -8.47 -28.06 -52.76
C ALA A 16 -7.73 -28.37 -51.45
N ARG A 17 -6.46 -28.84 -51.51
CA ARG A 17 -5.63 -29.06 -50.31
C ARG A 17 -5.28 -27.76 -49.61
N GLU A 18 -4.80 -26.77 -50.36
CA GLU A 18 -4.41 -25.47 -49.81
C GLU A 18 -5.60 -24.75 -49.16
N ASN A 19 -6.78 -24.80 -49.80
CA ASN A 19 -8.03 -24.31 -49.20
C ASN A 19 -8.44 -25.07 -47.93
N VAL A 20 -8.24 -26.39 -47.87
CA VAL A 20 -8.51 -27.20 -46.66
C VAL A 20 -7.53 -26.85 -45.53
N GLU A 21 -6.25 -26.65 -45.82
CA GLU A 21 -5.25 -26.24 -44.81
C GLU A 21 -5.52 -24.81 -44.29
N ALA A 22 -5.86 -23.87 -45.18
CA ALA A 22 -6.29 -22.52 -44.81
C ALA A 22 -7.54 -22.55 -43.91
N ALA A 23 -8.56 -23.35 -44.27
CA ALA A 23 -9.78 -23.52 -43.47
C ALA A 23 -9.50 -24.18 -42.11
N GLN A 24 -8.59 -25.16 -42.04
CA GLN A 24 -8.15 -25.75 -40.77
C GLN A 24 -7.41 -24.74 -39.89
N SER A 25 -6.57 -23.88 -40.48
CA SER A 25 -5.87 -22.83 -39.76
C SER A 25 -6.85 -21.77 -39.22
N TYR A 26 -7.76 -21.29 -40.05
CA TYR A 26 -8.81 -20.34 -39.66
C TYR A 26 -9.73 -20.91 -38.56
N ARG A 27 -10.07 -22.21 -38.62
CA ARG A 27 -10.82 -22.90 -37.56
C ARG A 27 -10.05 -22.92 -36.23
N ARG A 28 -8.72 -23.11 -36.24
CA ARG A 28 -7.89 -23.01 -35.02
C ARG A 28 -7.89 -21.59 -34.47
N GLU A 29 -7.71 -20.59 -35.32
CA GLU A 29 -7.74 -19.17 -34.94
C GLU A 29 -9.08 -18.77 -34.31
N LEU A 30 -10.20 -19.14 -34.93
CA LEU A 30 -11.54 -18.94 -34.35
C LEU A 30 -11.71 -19.67 -33.01
N GLY A 31 -11.11 -20.86 -32.84
CA GLY A 31 -11.08 -21.58 -31.57
C GLY A 31 -10.41 -20.78 -30.45
N HIS A 32 -9.21 -20.22 -30.70
CA HIS A 32 -8.50 -19.39 -29.72
C HIS A 32 -9.28 -18.10 -29.40
N ARG A 33 -9.88 -17.45 -30.41
CA ARG A 33 -10.73 -16.25 -30.20
C ARG A 33 -11.99 -16.55 -29.39
N LEU A 34 -12.61 -17.72 -29.59
CA LEU A 34 -13.76 -18.16 -28.80
C LEU A 34 -13.38 -18.43 -27.34
N GLU A 35 -12.18 -18.96 -27.07
CA GLU A 35 -11.71 -19.16 -25.70
C GLU A 35 -11.34 -17.83 -25.02
N GLY A 36 -10.65 -16.93 -25.72
CA GLY A 36 -10.42 -15.56 -25.23
C GLY A 36 -11.72 -14.80 -24.91
N LEU A 37 -12.78 -15.00 -25.71
CA LEU A 37 -14.10 -14.44 -25.44
C LEU A 37 -14.81 -15.09 -24.22
N ARG A 38 -14.62 -16.39 -23.99
CA ARG A 38 -15.09 -17.07 -22.77
C ARG A 38 -14.40 -16.51 -21.54
N GLU A 39 -13.08 -16.34 -21.61
CA GLU A 39 -12.25 -15.85 -20.51
C GLU A 39 -12.55 -14.39 -20.18
N ALA A 40 -12.63 -13.50 -21.18
CA ALA A 40 -13.07 -12.11 -20.97
C ALA A 40 -14.47 -12.04 -20.33
N ARG A 41 -15.41 -12.93 -20.73
CA ARG A 41 -16.75 -13.02 -20.13
C ARG A 41 -16.72 -13.58 -18.70
N ARG A 42 -15.75 -14.43 -18.36
CA ARG A 42 -15.50 -14.93 -16.99
C ARG A 42 -14.97 -13.79 -16.11
N GLN A 43 -13.91 -13.13 -16.57
CA GLN A 43 -13.28 -11.98 -15.91
C GLN A 43 -14.30 -10.88 -15.57
N ILE A 44 -15.15 -10.46 -16.52
CA ILE A 44 -16.18 -9.44 -16.31
C ILE A 44 -17.24 -9.88 -15.27
N LYS A 45 -17.58 -11.16 -15.20
CA LYS A 45 -18.53 -11.67 -14.19
C LYS A 45 -17.93 -11.67 -12.80
N GLU A 46 -16.68 -12.14 -12.68
CA GLU A 46 -15.98 -12.26 -11.40
C GLU A 46 -15.66 -10.88 -10.82
N SER A 47 -15.10 -9.96 -11.61
CA SER A 47 -14.85 -8.59 -11.19
C SER A 47 -16.14 -7.88 -10.79
N ALA A 48 -17.21 -8.00 -11.59
CA ALA A 48 -18.50 -7.41 -11.24
C ALA A 48 -19.15 -8.04 -9.98
N SER A 49 -18.82 -9.29 -9.60
CA SER A 49 -19.25 -9.82 -8.30
C SER A 49 -18.44 -9.17 -7.18
N GLN A 50 -17.11 -9.22 -7.27
CA GLN A 50 -16.19 -8.64 -6.29
C GLN A 50 -16.48 -7.16 -6.04
N THR A 51 -16.67 -6.35 -7.08
CA THR A 51 -17.04 -4.92 -6.96
C THR A 51 -18.38 -4.73 -6.25
N ARG A 52 -19.40 -5.55 -6.51
CA ARG A 52 -20.68 -5.46 -5.78
C ARG A 52 -20.52 -5.79 -4.31
N ASP A 53 -19.71 -6.79 -3.98
CA ASP A 53 -19.54 -7.24 -2.60
C ASP A 53 -18.67 -6.26 -1.79
N VAL A 54 -17.62 -5.68 -2.39
CA VAL A 54 -16.86 -4.55 -1.83
C VAL A 54 -17.76 -3.32 -1.60
N LEU A 55 -18.59 -2.94 -2.57
CA LEU A 55 -19.52 -1.81 -2.42
C LEU A 55 -20.54 -2.03 -1.29
N LYS A 56 -21.12 -3.23 -1.19
CA LYS A 56 -22.04 -3.58 -0.07
C LYS A 56 -21.33 -3.45 1.28
N GLN A 57 -20.12 -3.99 1.39
CA GLN A 57 -19.35 -3.98 2.63
C GLN A 57 -19.03 -2.53 3.05
N HIS A 58 -18.44 -1.76 2.15
CA HIS A 58 -18.10 -0.35 2.37
C HIS A 58 -19.31 0.50 2.82
N PHE A 59 -20.46 0.37 2.14
CA PHE A 59 -21.68 1.08 2.54
C PHE A 59 -22.36 0.51 3.80
N ASN A 60 -22.00 -0.67 4.29
CA ASN A 60 -22.45 -1.17 5.59
C ASN A 60 -21.55 -0.68 6.72
N ASP A 61 -20.23 -0.70 6.51
CA ASP A 61 -19.24 -0.17 7.46
C ASP A 61 -19.45 1.33 7.67
N LEU A 62 -19.66 2.10 6.60
CA LEU A 62 -19.99 3.53 6.66
C LEU A 62 -21.28 3.81 7.45
N LYS A 63 -22.33 2.99 7.30
CA LYS A 63 -23.56 3.11 8.12
C LYS A 63 -23.29 2.83 9.59
N GLY A 64 -22.51 1.79 9.88
CA GLY A 64 -22.13 1.43 11.25
C GLY A 64 -21.32 2.55 11.92
N THR A 65 -20.37 3.15 11.21
CA THR A 65 -19.59 4.30 11.68
C THR A 65 -20.46 5.53 11.89
N LEU A 66 -21.32 5.88 10.94
CA LEU A 66 -22.20 7.05 11.06
C LEU A 66 -23.24 6.89 12.19
N GLY A 67 -23.84 5.70 12.33
CA GLY A 67 -24.75 5.39 13.43
C GLY A 67 -24.05 5.54 14.79
N LYS A 68 -22.87 4.94 14.95
CA LYS A 68 -22.08 5.05 16.18
C LYS A 68 -21.78 6.51 16.56
N LEU A 69 -21.41 7.36 15.60
CA LEU A 69 -21.11 8.77 15.86
C LEU A 69 -22.35 9.56 16.30
N LEU A 70 -23.54 9.20 15.79
CA LEU A 70 -24.82 9.78 16.23
C LEU A 70 -25.19 9.30 17.64
N ASP A 71 -25.00 8.01 17.94
CA ASP A 71 -25.22 7.44 19.27
C ASP A 71 -24.28 8.08 20.32
N GLU A 72 -22.99 8.25 19.98
CA GLU A 72 -22.00 8.92 20.85
C GLU A 72 -22.38 10.39 21.13
N ARG A 73 -22.88 11.14 20.14
CA ARG A 73 -23.36 12.52 20.37
C ARG A 73 -24.66 12.55 21.18
N LEU A 74 -25.58 11.61 20.98
CA LEU A 74 -26.80 11.49 21.77
C LEU A 74 -26.48 11.22 23.25
N VAL A 75 -25.57 10.27 23.54
CA VAL A 75 -25.12 10.00 24.91
C VAL A 75 -24.50 11.25 25.55
N THR A 76 -23.70 12.02 24.79
CA THR A 76 -23.13 13.28 25.28
C THR A 76 -24.21 14.31 25.63
N LEU A 77 -25.21 14.49 24.77
CA LEU A 77 -26.32 15.42 24.99
C LEU A 77 -27.19 15.02 26.19
N LEU A 78 -27.40 13.72 26.42
CA LEU A 78 -28.11 13.22 27.59
C LEU A 78 -27.30 13.49 28.88
N GLN A 79 -25.99 13.27 28.85
CA GLN A 79 -25.10 13.61 29.98
C GLN A 79 -25.05 15.12 30.27
N GLU A 80 -25.13 15.98 29.24
CA GLU A 80 -25.28 17.44 29.40
C GLU A 80 -26.60 17.78 30.13
N VAL A 81 -27.71 17.08 29.83
CA VAL A 81 -29.01 17.25 30.51
C VAL A 81 -28.98 16.72 31.95
N ASP A 82 -28.50 15.50 32.16
CA ASP A 82 -28.39 14.86 33.49
C ASP A 82 -27.57 15.74 34.45
N ALA A 83 -26.45 16.30 33.97
CA ALA A 83 -25.60 17.17 34.79
C ALA A 83 -26.33 18.44 35.24
N ILE A 84 -27.02 19.13 34.32
CA ILE A 84 -27.77 20.35 34.64
C ILE A 84 -28.94 20.04 35.60
N GLU A 85 -29.63 18.91 35.43
CA GLU A 85 -30.69 18.48 36.37
C GLU A 85 -30.13 18.30 37.79
N GLN A 86 -29.03 17.56 37.95
CA GLN A 86 -28.42 17.31 39.26
C GLN A 86 -27.85 18.59 39.92
N GLU A 87 -27.29 19.51 39.13
CA GLU A 87 -26.79 20.80 39.64
C GLU A 87 -27.92 21.76 40.05
N THR A 88 -29.08 21.73 39.37
CA THR A 88 -30.19 22.66 39.61
C THR A 88 -31.21 22.17 40.63
N ILE A 89 -31.43 20.86 40.79
CA ILE A 89 -32.32 20.32 41.84
C ILE A 89 -31.73 20.51 43.23
N LYS A 90 -30.42 20.29 43.41
CA LYS A 90 -29.79 20.24 44.75
C LYS A 90 -30.03 21.51 45.62
N PRO A 91 -29.93 22.75 45.11
CA PRO A 91 -30.27 23.93 45.90
C PRO A 91 -31.75 23.99 46.30
N LEU A 92 -32.65 23.45 45.46
CA LEU A 92 -34.09 23.40 45.75
C LEU A 92 -34.40 22.36 46.85
N ASP A 93 -33.77 21.18 46.80
CA ASP A 93 -33.82 20.19 47.88
C ASP A 93 -33.37 20.77 49.23
N ASP A 94 -32.27 21.55 49.23
CA ASP A 94 -31.75 22.17 50.46
C ASP A 94 -32.66 23.30 50.96
N CYS A 95 -33.31 24.06 50.05
CA CYS A 95 -34.36 25.01 50.43
C CYS A 95 -35.60 24.31 51.00
N GLN A 96 -36.02 23.18 50.43
CA GLN A 96 -37.16 22.38 50.93
C GLN A 96 -36.88 21.90 52.36
N LYS A 97 -35.70 21.33 52.64
CA LYS A 97 -35.30 20.87 53.99
C LYS A 97 -35.33 22.00 55.02
N LEU A 98 -34.92 23.22 54.64
CA LEU A 98 -34.97 24.40 55.51
C LEU A 98 -36.41 24.81 55.83
N ILE A 99 -37.30 24.79 54.84
CA ILE A 99 -38.74 25.08 55.02
C ILE A 99 -39.39 24.01 55.89
N GLU A 100 -39.17 22.73 55.60
CA GLU A 100 -39.70 21.60 56.39
C GLU A 100 -39.23 21.68 57.85
N HIS A 101 -37.94 21.95 58.11
CA HIS A 101 -37.43 22.11 59.47
C HIS A 101 -38.04 23.31 60.18
N GLY A 102 -38.24 24.44 59.48
CA GLY A 102 -38.93 25.62 60.00
C GLY A 102 -40.39 25.32 60.40
N VAL A 103 -41.14 24.62 59.53
CA VAL A 103 -42.52 24.22 59.79
C VAL A 103 -42.61 23.30 61.02
N ASN A 104 -41.80 22.24 61.08
CA ASN A 104 -41.76 21.33 62.24
C ASN A 104 -41.43 22.09 63.54
N THR A 105 -40.49 23.04 63.50
CA THR A 105 -40.12 23.87 64.65
C THR A 105 -41.26 24.79 65.10
N ALA A 106 -42.03 25.33 64.16
CA ALA A 106 -43.20 26.15 64.44
C ALA A 106 -44.36 25.32 65.03
N GLU A 107 -44.63 24.13 64.50
CA GLU A 107 -45.64 23.20 65.05
C GLU A 107 -45.29 22.75 66.48
N ASP A 108 -44.03 22.45 66.74
CA ASP A 108 -43.52 22.15 68.08
C ASP A 108 -43.73 23.31 69.06
N LEU A 109 -43.43 24.55 68.65
CA LEU A 109 -43.69 25.76 69.45
C LEU A 109 -45.18 25.96 69.71
N VAL A 110 -46.04 25.85 68.69
CA VAL A 110 -47.50 26.01 68.86
C VAL A 110 -48.04 24.98 69.85
N ARG A 111 -47.59 23.71 69.75
CA ARG A 111 -48.00 22.64 70.65
C ARG A 111 -47.53 22.88 72.10
N GLU A 112 -46.30 23.34 72.30
CA GLU A 112 -45.81 23.71 73.64
C GLU A 112 -46.57 24.91 74.22
N GLY A 113 -46.85 25.93 73.42
CA GLY A 113 -47.63 27.11 73.81
C GLY A 113 -49.07 26.75 74.20
N GLU A 114 -49.75 25.91 73.42
CA GLU A 114 -51.08 25.40 73.75
C GLU A 114 -51.13 24.61 75.06
N ILE A 115 -50.09 23.83 75.36
CA ILE A 115 -49.98 23.10 76.63
C ILE A 115 -49.76 24.09 77.78
N ALA A 116 -48.86 25.06 77.61
CA ALA A 116 -48.56 26.07 78.64
C ALA A 116 -49.79 26.96 78.96
N MET A 117 -50.63 27.30 77.97
CA MET A 117 -51.85 28.09 78.16
C MET A 117 -53.00 27.33 78.84
N ARG A 118 -52.98 25.99 78.87
CA ARG A 118 -54.00 25.17 79.56
C ARG A 118 -53.69 24.96 81.05
N GLY A 119 -52.49 25.37 81.49
CA GLY A 119 -52.05 25.29 82.88
C GLY A 119 -52.67 26.34 83.79
N GLY A 120 -52.84 26.00 85.08
CA GLY A 120 -53.48 26.88 86.06
C GLY A 120 -52.57 28.02 86.53
N VAL A 121 -53.13 29.22 86.71
CA VAL A 121 -52.43 30.48 87.09
C VAL A 121 -51.74 30.42 88.48
N GLY A 122 -51.88 29.32 89.24
CA GLY A 122 -51.29 29.15 90.57
C GLY A 122 -49.80 28.78 90.58
N GLU A 123 -49.40 27.77 89.81
CA GLU A 123 -48.06 27.12 89.96
C GLU A 123 -47.29 26.96 88.63
N GLU A 124 -47.90 27.20 87.46
CA GLU A 124 -47.31 26.83 86.17
C GLU A 124 -46.50 27.94 85.46
N ASN A 125 -46.16 29.02 86.18
CA ASN A 125 -45.50 30.20 85.63
C ASN A 125 -44.11 29.89 85.00
N GLU A 126 -43.39 28.88 85.50
CA GLU A 126 -42.11 28.46 84.89
C GLU A 126 -42.28 27.87 83.48
N LYS A 127 -43.40 27.20 83.18
CA LYS A 127 -43.68 26.66 81.83
C LYS A 127 -43.97 27.80 80.87
N LEU A 128 -44.83 28.75 81.27
CA LEU A 128 -45.13 29.95 80.50
C LEU A 128 -43.89 30.81 80.26
N TRP A 129 -43.03 30.97 81.26
CA TRP A 129 -41.78 31.72 81.13
C TRP A 129 -40.74 31.02 80.24
N SER A 130 -40.57 29.70 80.37
CA SER A 130 -39.66 28.92 79.51
C SER A 130 -40.13 28.84 78.06
N PHE A 131 -41.44 28.69 77.81
CA PHE A 131 -42.03 28.84 76.48
C PHE A 131 -41.77 30.25 75.91
N THR A 132 -42.12 31.31 76.66
CA THR A 132 -41.92 32.70 76.21
C THR A 132 -40.45 32.96 75.85
N LYS A 133 -39.53 32.45 76.68
CA LYS A 133 -38.08 32.54 76.42
C LYS A 133 -37.67 31.78 75.16
N LYS A 134 -38.14 30.53 74.98
CA LYS A 134 -37.86 29.71 73.79
C LYS A 134 -38.38 30.36 72.51
N ALA A 135 -39.63 30.84 72.53
CA ALA A 135 -40.24 31.58 71.43
C ALA A 135 -39.46 32.87 71.09
N SER A 136 -39.01 33.63 72.09
CA SER A 136 -38.21 34.85 71.87
C SER A 136 -36.79 34.60 71.32
N HIS A 137 -36.32 33.34 71.31
CA HIS A 137 -35.04 32.95 70.70
C HIS A 137 -35.19 32.36 69.29
N ILE A 138 -36.40 32.01 68.86
CA ILE A 138 -36.69 31.49 67.52
C ILE A 138 -37.26 32.65 66.69
N GLN A 139 -36.58 33.02 65.60
CA GLN A 139 -36.89 34.22 64.82
C GLN A 139 -38.11 34.00 63.91
N LEU A 140 -39.29 33.94 64.52
CA LEU A 140 -40.59 33.69 63.86
C LEU A 140 -40.97 34.75 62.81
N ASP A 141 -40.40 35.96 62.90
CA ASP A 141 -40.67 37.08 61.99
C ASP A 141 -39.91 36.99 60.64
N SER A 142 -39.01 36.01 60.47
CA SER A 142 -38.19 35.82 59.26
C SER A 142 -38.47 34.49 58.57
N LEU A 143 -39.01 34.56 57.35
CA LEU A 143 -39.19 33.40 56.46
C LEU A 143 -37.96 33.21 55.55
N PRO A 144 -37.63 31.97 55.13
CA PRO A 144 -36.63 31.74 54.09
C PRO A 144 -37.13 32.26 52.73
N GLU A 145 -36.24 32.87 51.96
CA GLU A 145 -36.53 33.26 50.57
C GLU A 145 -36.56 32.02 49.66
N VAL A 146 -37.45 32.02 48.67
CA VAL A 146 -37.63 30.94 47.69
C VAL A 146 -37.50 31.55 46.29
N PRO A 147 -36.68 30.97 45.38
CA PRO A 147 -36.52 31.51 44.03
C PRO A 147 -37.83 31.48 43.23
N LEU A 148 -38.03 32.46 42.35
CA LEU A 148 -39.20 32.47 41.47
C LEU A 148 -39.01 31.42 40.36
N LEU A 149 -40.11 30.85 39.85
CA LEU A 149 -40.08 29.86 38.77
C LEU A 149 -39.47 30.37 37.45
N VAL A 150 -39.30 31.68 37.29
CA VAL A 150 -38.60 32.31 36.14
C VAL A 150 -37.08 32.36 36.33
N ASP A 151 -36.60 32.29 37.58
CA ASP A 151 -35.18 32.25 37.94
C ASP A 151 -34.64 30.82 38.02
N VAL A 152 -35.52 29.81 38.02
CA VAL A 152 -35.17 28.38 37.94
C VAL A 152 -34.90 27.99 36.48
N PRO A 153 -33.75 27.37 36.15
CA PRO A 153 -33.45 26.96 34.78
C PRO A 153 -34.46 25.99 34.18
N CYS A 154 -34.80 26.19 32.91
CA CYS A 154 -35.70 25.31 32.15
C CYS A 154 -34.92 24.59 31.03
N LEU A 155 -34.86 23.26 31.12
CA LEU A 155 -34.18 22.41 30.15
C LEU A 155 -34.95 22.31 28.83
N SER A 156 -34.28 22.56 27.71
CA SER A 156 -34.82 22.35 26.37
C SER A 156 -33.71 22.03 25.37
N ALA A 157 -34.01 21.16 24.40
CA ALA A 157 -33.09 20.82 23.30
C ALA A 157 -33.50 21.56 22.02
N GLN A 158 -32.54 22.21 21.37
CA GLN A 158 -32.71 22.79 20.03
C GLN A 158 -31.98 21.91 19.02
N LEU A 159 -32.70 21.44 18.00
CA LEU A 159 -32.20 20.53 16.97
C LEU A 159 -32.46 21.15 15.59
N ASP A 160 -31.54 20.96 14.66
CA ASP A 160 -31.61 21.49 13.30
C ASP A 160 -31.33 20.39 12.25
N ASP A 161 -32.26 20.21 11.33
CA ASP A 161 -32.19 19.22 10.24
C ASP A 161 -31.21 19.62 9.12
N SER A 162 -30.57 20.80 9.17
CA SER A 162 -29.58 21.24 8.17
C SER A 162 -28.45 20.21 7.96
N ILE A 163 -28.04 19.50 9.02
CA ILE A 163 -27.06 18.41 8.96
C ILE A 163 -27.48 17.27 8.02
N LEU A 164 -28.78 16.96 7.94
CA LEU A 164 -29.29 15.91 7.03
C LEU A 164 -29.07 16.30 5.57
N ASN A 165 -29.23 17.58 5.22
CA ASN A 165 -28.98 18.06 3.88
C ASN A 165 -27.49 18.00 3.53
N ILE A 166 -26.60 18.41 4.45
CA ILE A 166 -25.14 18.34 4.26
C ILE A 166 -24.71 16.88 4.06
N VAL A 167 -25.12 15.97 4.95
CA VAL A 167 -24.74 14.55 4.90
C VAL A 167 -25.28 13.87 3.63
N LYS A 168 -26.55 14.14 3.27
CA LYS A 168 -27.18 13.66 2.03
C LYS A 168 -26.38 14.06 0.79
N ASP A 169 -25.96 15.32 0.69
CA ASP A 169 -25.24 15.85 -0.46
C ASP A 169 -23.83 15.28 -0.63
N HIS A 170 -23.23 14.78 0.45
CA HIS A 170 -21.96 14.04 0.40
C HIS A 170 -22.19 12.57 0.05
N ILE A 171 -23.21 11.91 0.64
CA ILE A 171 -23.57 10.52 0.33
C ILE A 171 -23.89 10.33 -1.15
N PHE A 172 -24.66 11.24 -1.77
CA PHE A 172 -24.98 11.16 -3.21
C PHE A 172 -23.80 11.36 -4.15
N LYS A 173 -22.65 11.84 -3.66
CA LYS A 173 -21.41 12.04 -4.42
C LYS A 173 -20.32 11.01 -4.05
N HIS A 174 -20.62 10.06 -3.16
CA HIS A 174 -19.63 9.16 -2.59
C HIS A 174 -19.42 7.89 -3.43
N GLY A 175 -18.19 7.69 -3.88
CA GLY A 175 -17.78 6.55 -4.70
C GLY A 175 -18.17 6.68 -6.18
N THR A 176 -17.47 5.94 -7.04
CA THR A 176 -17.73 5.89 -8.49
C THR A 176 -17.33 4.52 -9.04
N VAL A 177 -18.06 3.99 -10.02
CA VAL A 177 -17.73 2.73 -10.68
C VAL A 177 -17.18 2.99 -12.08
N ALA A 178 -15.90 2.75 -12.29
CA ALA A 178 -15.27 2.79 -13.61
C ALA A 178 -15.53 1.48 -14.38
N SER A 179 -15.74 1.57 -15.70
CA SER A 179 -15.95 0.39 -16.57
C SER A 179 -14.64 -0.23 -17.09
N ARG A 180 -13.52 0.48 -16.91
CA ARG A 180 -12.17 0.11 -17.34
C ARG A 180 -11.17 0.53 -16.25
N PRO A 181 -10.05 -0.18 -16.07
CA PRO A 181 -8.88 0.40 -15.40
C PRO A 181 -8.35 1.56 -16.26
N PRO A 182 -8.00 2.72 -15.68
CA PRO A 182 -7.55 3.90 -16.43
C PRO A 182 -6.15 3.73 -17.06
N VAL A 183 -5.43 2.68 -16.69
CA VAL A 183 -4.10 2.32 -17.21
C VAL A 183 -4.02 0.86 -17.63
N GLN A 184 -3.18 0.56 -18.61
CA GLN A 184 -2.80 -0.81 -18.98
C GLN A 184 -1.28 -0.91 -19.20
N ILE A 185 -0.72 -2.10 -19.01
CA ILE A 185 0.64 -2.40 -19.48
C ILE A 185 0.59 -2.38 -21.02
N GLU A 186 1.51 -1.63 -21.62
CA GLU A 186 1.61 -1.42 -23.07
C GLU A 186 2.73 -2.28 -23.68
N GLU A 187 3.89 -2.32 -23.03
CA GLU A 187 5.07 -3.04 -23.49
C GLU A 187 5.77 -3.75 -22.32
N LEU A 188 6.24 -4.98 -22.57
CA LEU A 188 7.16 -5.73 -21.70
C LEU A 188 8.44 -6.00 -22.50
N ILE A 189 9.54 -5.33 -22.15
CA ILE A 189 10.84 -5.52 -22.79
C ILE A 189 11.69 -6.43 -21.92
N GLU A 190 11.70 -7.72 -22.24
CA GLU A 190 12.55 -8.71 -21.57
C GLU A 190 14.03 -8.46 -21.89
N LYS A 191 14.89 -8.48 -20.84
CA LYS A 191 16.34 -8.32 -20.96
C LYS A 191 17.07 -9.37 -20.10
N PRO A 192 18.38 -9.57 -20.30
CA PRO A 192 19.12 -10.60 -19.54
C PRO A 192 19.32 -10.31 -18.05
N GLY A 193 19.03 -9.09 -17.58
CA GLY A 193 19.15 -8.67 -16.17
C GLY A 193 17.86 -8.15 -15.55
N GLY A 194 16.72 -8.25 -16.23
CA GLY A 194 15.47 -7.66 -15.79
C GLY A 194 14.44 -7.49 -16.90
N ILE A 195 13.32 -6.84 -16.60
CA ILE A 195 12.26 -6.54 -17.55
C ILE A 195 11.92 -5.04 -17.43
N ILE A 196 11.84 -4.33 -18.56
CA ILE A 196 11.23 -3.00 -18.59
C ILE A 196 9.73 -3.17 -18.77
N VAL A 197 8.94 -2.66 -17.84
CA VAL A 197 7.48 -2.59 -17.92
C VAL A 197 7.10 -1.17 -18.30
N ARG A 198 6.28 -1.01 -19.35
CA ARG A 198 5.69 0.27 -19.76
C ARG A 198 4.18 0.24 -19.62
N TRP A 199 3.57 1.37 -19.29
CA TRP A 199 2.12 1.48 -19.19
C TRP A 199 1.60 2.80 -19.74
N CYS A 200 0.50 2.71 -20.46
CA CYS A 200 -0.20 3.86 -21.02
C CYS A 200 -1.54 4.10 -20.32
N LYS A 201 -2.01 5.35 -20.40
CA LYS A 201 -3.35 5.76 -19.97
C LYS A 201 -4.34 5.37 -21.07
N VAL A 202 -5.41 4.68 -20.71
CA VAL A 202 -6.45 4.17 -21.65
C VAL A 202 -7.83 4.80 -21.45
N ASP A 203 -7.89 5.80 -20.56
CA ASP A 203 -9.05 6.62 -20.27
C ASP A 203 -8.62 8.09 -20.36
N ASP A 204 -9.02 8.81 -21.41
CA ASP A 204 -8.54 10.15 -21.71
C ASP A 204 -9.02 11.20 -20.69
N ASP A 205 -10.17 10.99 -20.04
CA ASP A 205 -10.74 11.91 -19.06
C ASP A 205 -10.05 11.80 -17.67
N PHE A 206 -9.44 10.65 -17.35
CA PHE A 206 -8.74 10.43 -16.07
C PHE A 206 -7.46 11.26 -15.94
N THR A 207 -7.28 11.99 -14.83
CA THR A 207 -6.06 12.78 -14.55
C THR A 207 -5.19 12.07 -13.51
N ALA A 208 -4.25 11.26 -14.00
CA ALA A 208 -3.28 10.55 -13.16
C ALA A 208 -2.34 11.52 -12.41
N GLN A 209 -1.99 11.14 -11.18
CA GLN A 209 -1.00 11.80 -10.31
C GLN A 209 0.15 10.83 -10.01
N ASP A 210 -0.19 9.59 -9.63
CA ASP A 210 0.76 8.51 -9.39
C ASP A 210 0.31 7.23 -10.10
N TYR A 211 1.29 6.38 -10.41
CA TYR A 211 1.12 4.99 -10.78
C TYR A 211 1.73 4.07 -9.71
N ARG A 212 1.29 2.82 -9.69
CA ARG A 212 1.80 1.77 -8.80
C ARG A 212 1.94 0.48 -9.59
N LEU A 213 3.17 0.01 -9.75
CA LEU A 213 3.50 -1.25 -10.40
C LEU A 213 3.75 -2.34 -9.34
N GLN A 214 3.11 -3.49 -9.56
CA GLN A 214 3.32 -4.70 -8.78
C GLN A 214 3.75 -5.87 -9.66
N PHE A 215 4.50 -6.79 -9.07
CA PHE A 215 4.87 -8.06 -9.69
C PHE A 215 4.71 -9.26 -8.73
N ARG A 216 4.76 -10.46 -9.28
CA ARG A 216 4.91 -11.73 -8.53
C ARG A 216 5.56 -12.79 -9.40
N LYS A 217 6.24 -13.78 -8.80
CA LYS A 217 6.51 -15.06 -9.47
C LYS A 217 5.18 -15.73 -9.78
N CYS A 218 4.99 -16.35 -10.95
CA CYS A 218 3.74 -17.04 -11.30
C CYS A 218 3.40 -18.22 -10.36
N THR A 219 4.39 -18.72 -9.61
CA THR A 219 4.25 -19.73 -8.55
C THR A 219 3.89 -19.16 -7.17
N SER A 220 3.96 -17.84 -6.97
CA SER A 220 3.57 -17.15 -5.73
C SER A 220 2.12 -16.66 -5.79
N ASN A 221 1.44 -16.59 -4.65
CA ASN A 221 0.08 -16.03 -4.54
C ASN A 221 0.05 -14.56 -4.08
N HIS A 222 1.21 -13.99 -3.71
CA HIS A 222 1.32 -12.59 -3.25
C HIS A 222 1.89 -11.69 -4.36
N PHE A 223 1.42 -10.46 -4.45
CA PHE A 223 1.95 -9.40 -5.33
C PHE A 223 2.66 -8.36 -4.49
N GLU A 224 3.88 -7.99 -4.88
CA GLU A 224 4.75 -7.06 -4.18
C GLU A 224 4.91 -5.77 -5.00
N ASP A 225 5.03 -4.63 -4.31
CA ASP A 225 5.25 -3.32 -4.93
C ASP A 225 6.70 -3.17 -5.39
N VAL A 226 6.90 -2.80 -6.66
CA VAL A 226 8.23 -2.53 -7.23
C VAL A 226 8.43 -1.06 -7.61
N TYR A 227 7.34 -0.32 -7.88
CA TYR A 227 7.40 1.11 -8.17
C TYR A 227 6.12 1.84 -7.73
N VAL A 228 6.28 3.06 -7.20
CA VAL A 228 5.21 4.03 -6.95
C VAL A 228 5.72 5.42 -7.33
N GLY A 229 4.99 6.13 -8.19
CA GLY A 229 5.35 7.49 -8.63
C GLY A 229 4.76 7.86 -10.01
N SER A 230 5.15 9.01 -10.55
CA SER A 230 4.53 9.61 -11.75
C SER A 230 5.04 9.10 -13.11
N GLU A 231 6.07 8.26 -13.17
CA GLU A 231 6.63 7.76 -14.43
C GLU A 231 5.73 6.70 -15.09
N THR A 232 5.84 6.56 -16.42
CA THR A 232 5.07 5.57 -17.22
C THR A 232 5.90 4.36 -17.66
N GLU A 233 7.15 4.26 -17.21
CA GLU A 233 7.98 3.06 -17.36
C GLU A 233 8.81 2.78 -16.10
N PHE A 234 9.12 1.51 -15.85
CA PHE A 234 10.04 1.10 -14.78
C PHE A 234 10.80 -0.17 -15.15
N ILE A 235 12.05 -0.27 -14.67
CA ILE A 235 12.95 -1.41 -14.94
C ILE A 235 12.98 -2.30 -13.70
N VAL A 236 12.36 -3.48 -13.78
CA VAL A 236 12.36 -4.47 -12.71
C VAL A 236 13.62 -5.33 -12.83
N LEU A 237 14.53 -5.18 -11.86
CA LEU A 237 15.80 -5.90 -11.74
C LEU A 237 15.71 -6.99 -10.67
N HIS A 238 16.81 -7.73 -10.43
CA HIS A 238 16.93 -8.74 -9.36
C HIS A 238 15.88 -9.88 -9.45
N ILE A 239 15.55 -10.30 -10.67
CA ILE A 239 14.58 -11.37 -10.95
C ILE A 239 15.23 -12.64 -11.51
N ASP A 240 14.88 -13.79 -10.93
CA ASP A 240 15.33 -15.13 -11.35
C ASP A 240 15.24 -15.32 -12.89
N PRO A 241 16.36 -15.60 -13.59
CA PRO A 241 16.32 -15.81 -15.04
C PRO A 241 15.56 -17.06 -15.46
N ASN A 242 14.75 -16.92 -16.51
CA ASN A 242 13.88 -17.93 -17.10
C ASN A 242 12.78 -18.43 -16.14
N VAL A 243 12.35 -17.57 -15.21
CA VAL A 243 11.17 -17.77 -14.35
C VAL A 243 10.08 -16.78 -14.77
N ASP A 244 8.85 -17.25 -14.93
CA ASP A 244 7.72 -16.40 -15.26
C ASP A 244 7.32 -15.48 -14.09
N TYR A 245 7.28 -14.17 -14.35
CA TYR A 245 6.71 -13.17 -13.45
C TYR A 245 5.45 -12.58 -14.06
N GLN A 246 4.44 -12.32 -13.23
CA GLN A 246 3.22 -11.63 -13.59
C GLN A 246 3.23 -10.20 -13.04
N PHE A 247 3.00 -9.23 -13.91
CA PHE A 247 3.02 -7.79 -13.65
C PHE A 247 1.62 -7.19 -13.72
N ARG A 248 1.32 -6.19 -12.89
CA ARG A 248 0.09 -5.39 -12.97
C ARG A 248 0.34 -3.96 -12.51
N VAL A 249 -0.37 -2.99 -13.10
CA VAL A 249 -0.26 -1.56 -12.75
C VAL A 249 -1.63 -0.97 -12.39
N CYS A 250 -1.69 -0.03 -11.46
CA CYS A 250 -2.85 0.82 -11.22
C CYS A 250 -2.42 2.29 -11.10
N ALA A 251 -3.38 3.21 -11.07
CA ALA A 251 -3.13 4.65 -11.00
C ALA A 251 -3.95 5.30 -9.88
N ARG A 252 -3.50 6.46 -9.41
CA ARG A 252 -4.20 7.36 -8.49
C ARG A 252 -4.32 8.72 -9.17
N GLY A 253 -5.46 9.39 -9.04
CA GLY A 253 -5.78 10.57 -9.83
C GLY A 253 -7.03 11.31 -9.37
N ASP A 254 -7.41 12.34 -10.11
CA ASP A 254 -8.63 13.14 -9.92
C ASP A 254 -8.82 13.70 -8.48
N GLY A 255 -7.71 13.95 -7.77
CA GLY A 255 -7.73 14.41 -6.37
C GLY A 255 -8.12 13.35 -5.34
N ARG A 256 -8.22 12.07 -5.74
CA ARG A 256 -8.59 10.94 -4.87
C ARG A 256 -7.34 10.31 -4.25
N GLN A 257 -7.47 9.83 -3.02
CA GLN A 257 -6.38 9.05 -2.37
C GLN A 257 -6.43 7.55 -2.70
N GLU A 258 -7.57 7.06 -3.16
CA GLU A 258 -7.77 5.65 -3.54
C GLU A 258 -7.05 5.30 -4.85
N TRP A 259 -6.54 4.07 -4.93
CA TRP A 259 -5.98 3.51 -6.16
C TRP A 259 -7.09 2.97 -7.07
N SER A 260 -6.91 3.11 -8.38
CA SER A 260 -7.79 2.55 -9.40
C SER A 260 -7.84 1.02 -9.37
N PRO A 261 -8.81 0.39 -10.06
CA PRO A 261 -8.66 -1.00 -10.48
C PRO A 261 -7.32 -1.22 -11.20
N TRP A 262 -6.77 -2.43 -11.05
CA TRP A 262 -5.54 -2.87 -11.71
C TRP A 262 -5.76 -3.12 -13.20
N SER A 263 -4.69 -2.97 -13.99
CA SER A 263 -4.59 -3.43 -15.37
C SER A 263 -4.90 -4.93 -15.50
N VAL A 264 -5.13 -5.38 -16.73
CA VAL A 264 -4.97 -6.81 -17.04
C VAL A 264 -3.53 -7.21 -16.67
N PRO A 265 -3.32 -8.28 -15.88
CA PRO A 265 -1.96 -8.72 -15.57
C PRO A 265 -1.29 -9.35 -16.80
N GLN A 266 -0.07 -8.95 -17.10
CA GLN A 266 0.75 -9.54 -18.17
C GLN A 266 1.88 -10.40 -17.58
N ILE A 267 2.45 -11.31 -18.38
CA ILE A 267 3.51 -12.23 -17.96
C ILE A 267 4.77 -11.97 -18.79
N GLY A 268 5.94 -12.04 -18.15
CA GLY A 268 7.25 -12.03 -18.81
C GLY A 268 8.34 -12.59 -17.91
N HIS A 269 9.48 -12.94 -18.51
CA HIS A 269 10.65 -13.51 -17.84
C HIS A 269 11.96 -12.81 -18.28
N SER A 270 12.95 -12.70 -17.39
CA SER A 270 14.31 -12.33 -17.81
C SER A 270 14.97 -13.52 -18.50
N THR A 271 15.81 -13.27 -19.51
CA THR A 271 16.60 -14.33 -20.17
C THR A 271 17.95 -14.52 -19.46
N LEU A 272 18.64 -15.64 -19.68
CA LEU A 272 20.06 -15.76 -19.29
C LEU A 272 20.93 -16.00 -20.51
N VAL A 273 21.79 -15.04 -20.84
CA VAL A 273 22.88 -15.23 -21.79
C VAL A 273 24.03 -15.92 -21.05
N PRO A 274 24.45 -17.15 -21.40
CA PRO A 274 25.47 -17.86 -20.62
C PRO A 274 26.81 -17.10 -20.59
N HIS A 275 27.31 -16.84 -19.39
CA HIS A 275 28.61 -16.22 -19.18
C HIS A 275 29.73 -17.24 -19.50
N GLU A 276 30.57 -16.92 -20.49
CA GLU A 276 31.65 -17.77 -20.98
C GLU A 276 32.96 -16.99 -21.10
N TRP A 277 34.07 -17.64 -20.78
CA TRP A 277 35.43 -17.13 -20.99
C TRP A 277 35.86 -17.22 -22.46
N THR A 278 36.77 -16.34 -22.88
CA THR A 278 37.37 -16.37 -24.23
C THR A 278 38.21 -17.63 -24.43
N ALA A 279 37.86 -18.42 -25.45
CA ALA A 279 38.61 -19.64 -25.79
C ALA A 279 39.91 -19.33 -26.55
N GLY A 280 40.93 -20.16 -26.34
CA GLY A 280 42.23 -20.04 -27.03
C GLY A 280 43.16 -18.94 -26.50
N PHE A 281 42.82 -18.28 -25.40
CA PHE A 281 43.70 -17.32 -24.74
C PHE A 281 44.84 -18.04 -24.01
N GLU A 282 46.08 -17.62 -24.27
CA GLU A 282 47.28 -18.27 -23.72
C GLU A 282 47.39 -18.11 -22.20
N GLY A 283 48.02 -19.08 -21.53
CA GLY A 283 48.11 -19.11 -20.07
C GLY A 283 46.86 -19.64 -19.33
N TYR A 284 45.78 -19.97 -20.05
CA TYR A 284 44.51 -20.41 -19.44
C TYR A 284 43.92 -21.67 -20.10
N SER A 285 43.40 -22.58 -19.26
CA SER A 285 42.69 -23.79 -19.66
C SER A 285 41.22 -23.69 -19.24
N LEU A 286 40.28 -24.02 -20.13
CA LEU A 286 38.84 -23.87 -19.88
C LEU A 286 38.10 -25.21 -19.64
N SER A 287 36.94 -25.16 -18.97
CA SER A 287 35.98 -26.28 -18.97
C SER A 287 35.32 -26.49 -20.34
N SER A 288 34.73 -27.68 -20.53
CA SER A 288 33.89 -27.99 -21.71
C SER A 288 32.70 -27.02 -21.89
N ARG A 289 32.18 -26.47 -20.79
CA ARG A 289 31.14 -25.42 -20.77
C ARG A 289 31.68 -23.98 -20.91
N ARG A 290 33.00 -23.79 -21.03
CA ARG A 290 33.70 -22.48 -21.08
C ARG A 290 33.41 -21.52 -19.92
N ASN A 291 32.75 -21.95 -18.86
CA ASN A 291 32.40 -21.14 -17.69
C ASN A 291 33.42 -21.25 -16.54
N ILE A 292 34.36 -22.19 -16.61
CA ILE A 292 35.49 -22.29 -15.68
C ILE A 292 36.77 -21.97 -16.42
N ALA A 293 37.58 -21.07 -15.86
CA ALA A 293 38.96 -20.82 -16.26
C ALA A 293 39.92 -21.34 -15.18
N LEU A 294 41.03 -21.95 -15.61
CA LEU A 294 42.15 -22.39 -14.79
C LEU A 294 43.42 -21.73 -15.34
N ARG A 295 44.12 -20.96 -14.51
CA ARG A 295 45.45 -20.41 -14.83
C ARG A 295 46.46 -21.57 -14.83
N ASN A 296 47.08 -21.82 -15.98
CA ASN A 296 48.07 -22.89 -16.18
C ASN A 296 49.51 -22.33 -16.17
N ASP A 297 50.50 -23.21 -16.36
CA ASP A 297 51.92 -22.89 -16.18
C ASP A 297 52.55 -22.13 -17.37
N SER A 298 51.83 -21.91 -18.48
CA SER A 298 52.29 -21.08 -19.58
C SER A 298 52.34 -19.59 -19.18
N GLU A 299 53.09 -18.77 -19.92
CA GLU A 299 53.02 -17.32 -19.74
C GLU A 299 51.62 -16.80 -20.10
N SER A 300 51.15 -15.75 -19.41
CA SER A 300 49.91 -15.05 -19.76
C SER A 300 50.25 -13.66 -20.26
N SER A 301 49.70 -13.30 -21.42
CA SER A 301 49.87 -11.98 -22.04
C SER A 301 48.94 -10.89 -21.47
N GLY A 302 48.05 -11.23 -20.51
CA GLY A 302 47.23 -10.21 -19.84
C GLY A 302 46.01 -10.73 -19.06
N VAL A 303 44.86 -10.16 -19.35
CA VAL A 303 43.55 -10.44 -18.72
C VAL A 303 42.77 -11.41 -19.61
N LEU A 304 42.28 -12.50 -19.02
CA LEU A 304 41.30 -13.37 -19.67
C LEU A 304 39.91 -12.72 -19.56
N TYR A 305 39.39 -12.24 -20.68
CA TYR A 305 38.04 -11.64 -20.76
C TYR A 305 36.95 -12.66 -21.11
N SER A 306 35.69 -12.27 -20.86
CA SER A 306 34.50 -12.95 -21.37
C SER A 306 34.46 -12.97 -22.90
N ARG A 307 33.87 -14.02 -23.50
CA ARG A 307 33.81 -14.23 -24.96
C ARG A 307 33.11 -13.09 -25.73
N ALA A 308 32.24 -12.36 -25.04
CA ALA A 308 31.49 -11.20 -25.52
C ALA A 308 31.14 -10.32 -24.29
N PRO A 309 30.68 -9.06 -24.48
CA PRO A 309 30.19 -8.25 -23.37
C PRO A 309 28.80 -8.76 -22.96
N THR A 310 28.75 -9.82 -22.15
CA THR A 310 27.51 -10.51 -21.75
C THR A 310 27.01 -10.10 -20.37
N TYR A 311 27.71 -9.22 -19.65
CA TYR A 311 27.26 -8.73 -18.35
C TYR A 311 26.37 -7.49 -18.54
N PHE A 312 25.10 -7.60 -18.20
CA PHE A 312 24.11 -6.52 -18.32
C PHE A 312 23.87 -5.88 -16.95
N CYS A 313 23.66 -4.57 -16.90
CA CYS A 313 23.29 -3.89 -15.65
C CYS A 313 22.00 -4.49 -15.08
N GLY A 314 21.96 -4.66 -13.75
CA GLY A 314 20.90 -5.38 -13.03
C GLY A 314 21.06 -6.90 -12.95
N GLN A 315 22.09 -7.48 -13.56
CA GLN A 315 22.51 -8.85 -13.25
C GLN A 315 23.42 -8.88 -12.00
N THR A 316 23.26 -9.92 -11.18
CA THR A 316 24.22 -10.32 -10.14
C THR A 316 25.27 -11.26 -10.73
N LEU A 317 26.39 -10.71 -11.21
CA LEU A 317 27.45 -11.52 -11.81
C LEU A 317 28.29 -12.17 -10.70
N THR A 318 28.16 -13.48 -10.56
CA THR A 318 28.84 -14.24 -9.49
C THR A 318 30.02 -15.03 -10.02
N PHE A 319 31.17 -14.88 -9.35
CA PHE A 319 32.34 -15.72 -9.50
C PHE A 319 32.53 -16.59 -8.25
N ALA A 320 32.92 -17.86 -8.41
CA ALA A 320 33.51 -18.66 -7.34
C ALA A 320 35.02 -18.79 -7.57
N VAL A 321 35.82 -18.40 -6.57
CA VAL A 321 37.26 -18.13 -6.66
C VAL A 321 38.02 -19.05 -5.68
N PHE A 322 39.29 -19.32 -5.97
CA PHE A 322 40.16 -20.26 -5.25
C PHE A 322 41.63 -19.80 -5.34
N VAL A 323 42.33 -19.58 -4.20
CA VAL A 323 43.81 -19.64 -3.91
C VAL A 323 44.11 -18.95 -2.54
N ASN A 324 45.35 -18.60 -2.21
CA ASN A 324 45.88 -18.16 -0.91
C ASN A 324 46.27 -16.65 -0.92
N GLY A 325 46.17 -15.96 0.24
CA GLY A 325 46.33 -14.48 0.40
C GLY A 325 47.78 -13.94 0.33
N LYS A 326 48.10 -12.70 0.77
CA LYS A 326 47.46 -11.73 1.72
C LYS A 326 48.22 -10.38 1.60
N GLU A 327 47.77 -9.12 1.82
CA GLU A 327 46.52 -8.35 2.12
C GLU A 327 46.86 -6.83 2.04
N MET A 328 45.88 -5.92 1.98
CA MET A 328 46.08 -4.47 2.19
C MET A 328 44.86 -3.75 2.83
N THR A 329 44.96 -2.43 3.04
CA THR A 329 44.39 -1.69 4.20
C THR A 329 42.88 -1.47 4.28
N ASN A 330 42.10 -1.72 3.22
CA ASN A 330 40.64 -1.80 3.32
C ASN A 330 40.11 -2.72 2.21
N GLN A 331 39.83 -3.97 2.56
CA GLN A 331 39.57 -5.03 1.58
C GLN A 331 38.37 -5.91 1.97
N LEU A 332 37.69 -6.42 0.94
CA LEU A 332 36.90 -7.64 1.05
C LEU A 332 37.82 -8.79 1.51
N PRO A 333 37.32 -9.76 2.30
CA PRO A 333 38.17 -10.80 2.87
C PRO A 333 38.84 -11.60 1.75
N ALA A 334 40.16 -11.84 1.88
CA ALA A 334 40.95 -12.52 0.86
C ALA A 334 40.26 -13.80 0.38
N VAL A 335 40.00 -13.88 -0.92
CA VAL A 335 39.33 -15.02 -1.55
C VAL A 335 40.11 -16.31 -1.29
N THR A 336 39.40 -17.34 -0.84
CA THR A 336 39.93 -18.69 -0.59
C THR A 336 39.11 -19.71 -1.36
N SER A 337 39.54 -20.97 -1.40
CA SER A 337 38.85 -22.06 -2.11
C SER A 337 37.37 -22.18 -1.72
N GLY A 338 36.47 -21.72 -2.59
CA GLY A 338 35.02 -21.72 -2.37
C GLY A 338 34.43 -20.36 -1.99
N SER A 339 35.23 -19.31 -1.85
CA SER A 339 34.75 -17.93 -1.74
C SER A 339 34.02 -17.51 -3.00
N THR A 340 32.86 -16.88 -2.84
CA THR A 340 32.17 -16.16 -3.92
C THR A 340 32.59 -14.69 -3.98
N VAL A 341 32.49 -14.09 -5.16
CA VAL A 341 32.54 -12.64 -5.39
C VAL A 341 31.34 -12.29 -6.27
N THR A 342 30.44 -11.41 -5.82
CA THR A 342 29.37 -10.87 -6.68
C THR A 342 29.72 -9.47 -7.15
N PHE A 343 29.28 -9.14 -8.36
CA PHE A 343 29.23 -7.79 -8.88
C PHE A 343 27.77 -7.47 -9.21
N ASP A 344 27.26 -6.42 -8.59
CA ASP A 344 25.91 -5.93 -8.74
C ASP A 344 26.00 -4.47 -9.18
N ILE A 345 25.54 -4.19 -10.40
CA ILE A 345 25.69 -2.88 -11.06
C ILE A 345 24.34 -2.33 -11.48
N GLU A 346 24.01 -1.16 -10.95
CA GLU A 346 22.77 -0.42 -11.24
C GLU A 346 23.09 0.94 -11.86
N ALA A 347 22.25 1.40 -12.79
CA ALA A 347 22.38 2.75 -13.36
C ALA A 347 21.75 3.78 -12.41
N VAL A 348 22.51 4.82 -12.05
CA VAL A 348 21.99 5.90 -11.19
C VAL A 348 21.25 6.92 -12.05
N THR A 349 19.91 6.87 -12.01
CA THR A 349 19.04 7.88 -12.61
C THR A 349 19.20 9.23 -11.92
N LEU A 350 20.08 10.07 -12.45
CA LEU A 350 20.10 11.50 -12.16
C LEU A 350 18.85 12.15 -12.76
N GLY A 351 18.06 12.82 -11.91
CA GLY A 351 16.91 13.60 -12.37
C GLY A 351 17.33 14.66 -13.39
N THR A 352 16.43 14.97 -14.33
CA THR A 352 16.67 15.78 -15.54
C THR A 352 17.33 17.13 -15.23
N SER A 353 18.65 17.16 -15.37
CA SER A 353 19.50 18.31 -15.09
C SER A 353 19.85 19.00 -16.41
N ASN A 354 19.48 20.28 -16.54
CA ASN A 354 19.60 21.03 -17.79
C ASN A 354 21.07 21.39 -18.15
N ASN A 355 21.34 21.38 -19.46
CA ASN A 355 22.42 22.09 -20.18
C ASN A 355 23.87 21.55 -20.11
N ASN A 356 24.31 21.03 -21.26
CA ASN A 356 25.58 21.39 -21.93
C ASN A 356 26.95 21.15 -21.25
N GLU A 357 27.08 20.23 -20.31
CA GLU A 357 28.37 19.57 -20.04
C GLU A 357 28.28 18.07 -20.35
N GLY A 358 29.42 17.45 -20.70
CA GLY A 358 29.50 16.06 -21.15
C GLY A 358 29.15 15.09 -20.02
N GLY A 359 27.88 14.64 -19.98
CA GLY A 359 27.38 13.81 -18.89
C GLY A 359 28.04 12.45 -18.79
N HIS A 360 28.98 12.30 -17.85
CA HIS A 360 29.50 10.98 -17.47
C HIS A 360 28.36 10.10 -16.93
N PHE A 361 28.25 8.88 -17.44
CA PHE A 361 27.25 7.91 -17.02
C PHE A 361 27.63 7.33 -15.66
N LYS A 362 26.75 7.53 -14.67
CA LYS A 362 26.98 7.14 -13.29
C LYS A 362 26.35 5.79 -13.00
N LEU A 363 27.19 4.80 -12.70
CA LEU A 363 26.79 3.48 -12.22
C LEU A 363 27.03 3.39 -10.72
N ARG A 364 26.15 2.71 -10.00
CA ARG A 364 26.40 2.24 -8.63
C ARG A 364 26.91 0.80 -8.71
N VAL A 365 28.07 0.55 -8.12
CA VAL A 365 28.73 -0.74 -8.12
C VAL A 365 28.79 -1.24 -6.69
N THR A 366 28.13 -2.36 -6.43
CA THR A 366 28.28 -3.15 -5.21
C THR A 366 29.12 -4.37 -5.54
N ILE A 367 30.22 -4.57 -4.80
CA ILE A 367 31.02 -5.80 -4.88
C ILE A 367 30.90 -6.51 -3.53
N SER A 368 30.37 -7.73 -3.52
CA SER A 368 30.31 -8.55 -2.30
C SER A 368 31.30 -9.72 -2.35
N SER A 369 31.85 -10.10 -1.21
CA SER A 369 32.59 -11.36 -1.04
C SER A 369 32.69 -11.74 0.43
N ASN A 370 32.56 -13.03 0.76
CA ASN A 370 32.75 -13.58 2.11
C ASN A 370 31.98 -12.79 3.21
N ASN A 371 30.71 -12.47 2.95
CA ASN A 371 29.81 -11.68 3.82
C ASN A 371 30.32 -10.27 4.19
N ARG A 372 31.12 -9.65 3.31
CA ARG A 372 31.34 -8.21 3.26
C ARG A 372 30.96 -7.65 1.90
N GLU A 373 30.64 -6.37 1.87
CA GLU A 373 30.33 -5.60 0.68
C GLU A 373 31.16 -4.32 0.65
N VAL A 374 31.42 -3.80 -0.55
CA VAL A 374 31.87 -2.43 -0.78
C VAL A 374 31.00 -1.82 -1.88
N VAL A 375 30.50 -0.62 -1.63
CA VAL A 375 29.64 0.13 -2.55
C VAL A 375 30.35 1.40 -2.96
N PHE A 376 30.44 1.66 -4.26
CA PHE A 376 31.00 2.90 -4.80
C PHE A 376 30.27 3.32 -6.09
N ASP A 377 30.43 4.58 -6.46
CA ASP A 377 29.91 5.11 -7.71
C ASP A 377 31.03 5.07 -8.78
N TRP A 378 30.76 4.45 -9.93
CA TRP A 378 31.66 4.37 -11.08
C TRP A 378 31.15 5.32 -12.18
N LEU A 379 32.04 6.20 -12.66
CA LEU A 379 31.78 7.09 -13.78
C LEU A 379 32.32 6.49 -15.08
N LEU A 380 31.50 6.49 -16.13
CA LEU A 380 31.83 6.09 -17.49
C LEU A 380 31.68 7.25 -18.47
N ASP A 381 32.60 7.36 -19.43
CA ASP A 381 32.54 8.41 -20.46
C ASP A 381 31.50 8.13 -21.56
N GLN A 382 30.91 6.93 -21.57
CA GLN A 382 29.90 6.50 -22.54
C GLN A 382 28.86 5.57 -21.89
N SER A 383 27.63 5.60 -22.40
CA SER A 383 26.57 4.67 -22.00
C SER A 383 26.90 3.25 -22.46
N CYS A 384 27.09 2.32 -21.52
CA CYS A 384 27.38 0.93 -21.84
C CYS A 384 26.17 0.02 -21.54
N GLY A 385 25.55 -0.54 -22.58
CA GLY A 385 24.40 -1.44 -22.44
C GLY A 385 24.75 -2.84 -21.92
N SER A 386 25.98 -3.29 -22.16
CA SER A 386 26.57 -4.49 -21.57
C SER A 386 28.09 -4.38 -21.50
N LEU A 387 28.67 -5.05 -20.51
CA LEU A 387 30.08 -4.98 -20.14
C LEU A 387 30.76 -6.34 -20.39
N TYR A 388 32.08 -6.28 -20.64
CA TYR A 388 32.95 -7.44 -20.47
C TYR A 388 33.24 -7.66 -18.98
N PHE A 389 33.40 -8.92 -18.59
CA PHE A 389 34.07 -9.28 -17.35
C PHE A 389 35.43 -9.91 -17.66
N GLY A 390 36.32 -9.99 -16.67
CA GLY A 390 37.65 -10.57 -16.87
C GLY A 390 38.36 -10.93 -15.58
N CYS A 391 39.37 -11.78 -15.67
CA CYS A 391 40.28 -12.09 -14.56
C CYS A 391 41.74 -12.13 -15.03
N SER A 392 42.67 -11.87 -14.13
CA SER A 392 44.11 -12.06 -14.38
C SER A 392 44.79 -12.58 -13.12
N PHE A 393 45.62 -13.61 -13.29
CA PHE A 393 46.36 -14.25 -12.22
C PHE A 393 47.78 -14.52 -12.70
N PHE A 394 48.79 -14.12 -11.91
CA PHE A 394 50.18 -14.32 -12.32
C PHE A 394 50.59 -15.79 -12.24
N TYR A 395 50.41 -16.40 -11.06
CA TYR A 395 50.81 -17.78 -10.75
C TYR A 395 49.78 -18.83 -11.20
N PRO A 396 50.20 -20.05 -11.57
CA PRO A 396 49.30 -21.15 -11.89
C PRO A 396 48.44 -21.61 -10.71
N GLY A 397 47.38 -22.37 -10.99
CA GLY A 397 46.53 -23.01 -9.99
C GLY A 397 45.31 -22.20 -9.55
N TRP A 398 45.26 -20.90 -9.83
CA TRP A 398 44.02 -20.11 -9.69
C TRP A 398 42.94 -20.67 -10.62
N LYS A 399 41.78 -20.96 -10.05
CA LYS A 399 40.60 -21.46 -10.76
C LYS A 399 39.41 -20.55 -10.46
N VAL A 400 38.67 -20.16 -11.49
CA VAL A 400 37.48 -19.33 -11.35
C VAL A 400 36.34 -19.92 -12.17
N LEU A 401 35.21 -20.14 -11.51
CA LEU A 401 33.91 -20.40 -12.13
C LEU A 401 33.15 -19.07 -12.24
N VAL A 402 32.60 -18.76 -13.40
CA VAL A 402 31.49 -17.80 -13.53
C VAL A 402 30.17 -18.58 -13.65
N PHE A 403 29.13 -18.09 -13.01
CA PHE A 403 27.79 -18.68 -13.05
C PHE A 403 27.00 -18.18 -14.26
#